data_AF-A0A545T4P9-F1
#
_entry.id   AF-A0A545T4P9-F1
#
_cell.length_a   1.000
_cell.length_b   1.000
_cell.length_c   1.000
_cell.angle_alpha   90.00
_cell.angle_beta   90.00
_cell.angle_gamma   90.00
#
_symmetry.space_group_name_H-M   'P 1'
#
loop_
_entity.id
_entity.type
_entity.pdbx_description
1 polymer ?
#
loop_
_entity_poly.entity_id
_entity_poly.type
_entity_poly.pdbx_seq_one_letter_code
_entity_poly.pdbx_strand_id
1 'polypeptide(L)' 'MRKTQRFIAGASCPSCNELDSLLVDSVDQSIECVECGFTQTAEERDKSNQAESPKVKTAPKKVEISNIIRVNQLKD' A
#
# COMPACT_ATOMS: atom_id res chain seq x y z
N MET A 1 2.51 16.35 24.39
CA MET A 1 2.75 15.61 23.13
C MET A 1 1.95 14.32 23.19
N ARG A 2 0.91 14.17 22.37
CA ARG A 2 0.20 12.89 22.24
C ARG A 2 1.11 11.96 21.44
N LYS A 3 2.01 11.29 22.15
CA LYS A 3 3.05 10.38 21.61
C LYS A 3 2.48 9.07 21.05
N THR A 4 1.15 8.99 20.87
CA THR A 4 0.44 7.79 20.48
C THR A 4 0.22 7.68 18.98
N GLN A 5 0.42 8.73 18.19
CA GLN A 5 0.23 8.65 16.73
C GLN A 5 1.50 8.21 16.01
N ARG A 6 1.36 7.35 14.98
CA ARG A 6 2.46 6.80 14.16
C ARG A 6 2.09 6.90 12.68
N PHE A 7 3.05 7.19 11.82
CA PHE A 7 2.83 7.19 10.36
C PHE A 7 2.76 5.76 9.80
N ILE A 8 1.95 5.58 8.76
CA ILE A 8 1.82 4.31 8.02
C ILE A 8 2.63 4.40 6.72
N ALA A 9 3.82 3.81 6.71
CA ALA A 9 4.68 3.81 5.53
C ALA A 9 4.11 2.94 4.39
N GLY A 10 4.18 3.45 3.17
CA GLY A 10 3.70 2.82 1.94
C GLY A 10 2.18 2.88 1.75
N ALA A 11 1.44 3.54 2.64
CA ALA A 11 -0.01 3.66 2.52
C ALA A 11 -0.39 4.91 1.71
N SER A 12 -1.33 4.74 0.77
CA SER A 12 -1.96 5.84 0.06
C SER A 12 -3.28 6.20 0.73
N CYS A 13 -3.54 7.49 0.93
CA CYS A 13 -4.81 7.96 1.46
C CYS A 13 -5.98 7.60 0.52
N PRO A 14 -7.05 6.93 0.97
CA PRO A 14 -8.17 6.58 0.10
C PRO A 14 -8.99 7.78 -0.39
N SER A 15 -8.86 8.94 0.27
CA SER A 15 -9.61 10.16 -0.06
C SER A 15 -8.86 11.06 -1.05
N CYS A 16 -7.57 11.33 -0.83
CA CYS A 16 -6.77 12.23 -1.68
C CYS A 16 -5.66 11.53 -2.48
N ASN A 17 -5.43 10.23 -2.23
CA ASN A 17 -4.39 9.42 -2.88
C ASN A 17 -2.94 9.89 -2.65
N GLU A 18 -2.69 10.67 -1.60
CA GLU A 18 -1.34 11.05 -1.21
C GLU A 18 -0.63 9.91 -0.46
N LEU A 19 0.66 9.73 -0.75
CA LEU A 19 1.49 8.68 -0.16
C LEU A 19 1.98 9.08 1.23
N ASP A 20 2.16 8.10 2.12
CA ASP A 20 2.77 8.27 3.45
C ASP A 20 2.09 9.36 4.32
N SER A 21 0.83 9.65 4.02
CA SER A 21 0.08 10.77 4.60
C SER A 21 -0.90 10.35 5.69
N LEU A 22 -0.96 9.05 6.01
CA LEU A 22 -1.85 8.49 7.03
C LEU A 22 -1.12 8.28 8.35
N LEU A 23 -1.75 8.68 9.45
CA LEU A 23 -1.34 8.41 10.82
C LEU A 23 -2.33 7.47 11.48
N VAL A 24 -1.84 6.58 12.33
CA VAL A 24 -2.63 5.71 13.20
C VAL A 24 -2.39 6.07 14.65
N ASP A 25 -3.44 6.19 15.45
CA ASP A 25 -3.32 6.34 16.90
C ASP A 25 -3.11 4.97 17.57
N SER A 26 -2.24 4.90 18.57
CA SER A 26 -1.86 3.64 19.23
C SER A 26 -2.90 3.15 20.26
N VAL A 27 -3.87 3.99 20.65
CA VAL A 27 -4.87 3.68 21.68
C VAL A 27 -6.16 3.16 21.05
N ASP A 28 -6.77 3.96 20.18
CA ASP A 28 -8.06 3.64 19.55
C ASP A 28 -7.89 3.09 18.12
N GLN A 29 -6.65 3.03 17.61
CA GLN A 29 -6.32 2.63 16.25
C GLN A 29 -6.99 3.50 15.18
N SER A 30 -7.53 4.67 15.52
CA SER A 30 -8.09 5.58 14.51
C SER A 30 -7.01 6.01 13.50
N ILE A 31 -7.39 6.14 12.23
CA ILE A 31 -6.51 6.61 11.17
C ILE A 31 -6.93 8.01 10.74
N GLU A 32 -5.96 8.91 10.57
CA GLU A 32 -6.16 10.29 10.10
C GLU A 32 -5.16 10.64 8.98
N CYS A 33 -5.61 11.36 7.95
CA CYS A 33 -4.74 11.90 6.90
C CYS A 33 -4.34 13.34 7.21
N VAL A 34 -3.04 13.65 7.22
CA VAL A 34 -2.54 15.01 7.44
C VAL A 34 -2.79 15.98 6.29
N GLU A 35 -3.01 15.47 5.08
CA GLU A 35 -3.12 16.30 3.87
C GLU A 35 -4.56 16.73 3.60
N CYS A 36 -5.52 15.81 3.73
CA CYS A 36 -6.93 16.09 3.44
C CYS A 36 -7.87 16.02 4.66
N GLY A 37 -7.37 15.61 5.83
CA GLY A 37 -8.18 15.47 7.04
C GLY A 37 -9.11 14.25 7.04
N PHE A 38 -8.92 13.28 6.14
CA PHE A 38 -9.68 12.03 6.16
C PHE A 38 -9.48 11.30 7.50
N THR A 39 -10.58 10.87 8.13
CA THR A 39 -10.53 10.10 9.39
C THR A 39 -11.32 8.81 9.26
N GLN A 40 -10.83 7.72 9.86
CA GLN A 40 -11.50 6.43 9.87
C GLN A 40 -11.25 5.70 11.19
N THR A 41 -12.32 5.23 11.85
CA THR A 41 -12.18 4.46 13.09
C THR A 41 -11.79 3.00 12.82
N ALA A 42 -11.36 2.30 13.86
CA ALA A 42 -11.05 0.87 13.75
C ALA A 42 -12.28 0.04 13.31
N GLU A 43 -13.46 0.34 13.84
CA GLU A 43 -14.69 -0.39 13.53
C GLU A 43 -15.10 -0.21 12.07
N GLU A 44 -14.90 0.99 11.51
CA GLU A 44 -15.18 1.29 10.11
C GLU A 44 -14.24 0.53 9.17
N ARG A 45 -12.96 0.37 9.53
CA ARG A 45 -12.00 -0.44 8.77
C ARG A 45 -12.33 -1.91 8.77
N ASP A 46 -12.74 -2.46 9.92
CA ASP A 46 -13.10 -3.87 10.01
C ASP A 46 -14.31 -4.20 9.11
N LYS A 47 -15.24 -3.25 8.95
CA LYS A 47 -16.34 -3.36 7.98
C LYS A 47 -15.89 -3.16 6.55
N SER A 48 -14.94 -2.26 6.30
CA SER A 48 -14.45 -1.95 4.95
C SER A 48 -13.53 -3.03 4.37
N ASN A 49 -12.93 -3.91 5.18
CA ASN A 49 -12.11 -5.03 4.69
C ASN A 49 -12.90 -6.08 3.87
N GLN A 50 -14.24 -6.01 3.83
CA GLN A 50 -15.05 -6.85 2.96
C GLN A 50 -15.27 -6.24 1.55
N ALA A 51 -14.84 -5.00 1.30
CA ALA A 51 -14.98 -4.33 0.02
C ALA A 51 -13.67 -3.64 -0.39
N GLU A 52 -13.09 -4.13 -1.50
CA GLU A 52 -11.98 -3.53 -2.26
C GLU A 52 -10.58 -3.59 -1.63
N SER A 53 -9.90 -4.72 -1.91
CA SER A 53 -8.49 -4.64 -2.28
C SER A 53 -8.35 -3.68 -3.48
N PRO A 54 -7.42 -2.70 -3.46
CA PRO A 54 -7.06 -2.00 -4.67
C PRO A 54 -6.51 -3.04 -5.63
N LYS A 55 -7.28 -3.37 -6.67
CA LYS A 55 -6.79 -4.11 -7.83
C LYS A 55 -5.69 -3.25 -8.43
N VAL A 56 -4.45 -3.52 -8.04
CA VAL A 56 -3.27 -3.09 -8.79
C VAL A 56 -3.45 -3.63 -10.20
N LYS A 57 -3.89 -2.77 -11.11
CA LYS A 57 -3.90 -3.04 -12.55
C LYS A 57 -2.45 -2.99 -13.04
N THR A 58 -1.65 -3.94 -12.64
CA THR A 58 -0.41 -4.25 -13.35
C THR A 58 -0.52 -5.69 -13.77
N ALA A 59 -1.14 -5.89 -14.94
CA ALA A 59 -1.01 -7.15 -15.66
C ALA A 59 0.48 -7.51 -15.68
N PRO A 60 0.90 -8.70 -15.20
CA PRO A 60 2.26 -9.14 -15.43
C PRO A 60 2.39 -9.27 -16.94
N LYS A 61 3.17 -8.37 -17.57
CA LYS A 61 3.60 -8.59 -18.96
C LYS A 61 4.32 -9.93 -18.95
N LYS A 62 3.68 -10.94 -19.55
CA LYS A 62 4.23 -12.27 -19.77
C LYS A 62 5.61 -12.09 -20.41
N VAL A 63 6.66 -12.30 -19.62
CA VAL A 63 8.02 -12.31 -20.14
C VAL A 63 8.14 -13.60 -20.94
N GLU A 64 8.12 -13.50 -22.26
CA GLU A 64 8.27 -14.66 -23.13
C GLU A 64 9.72 -15.16 -23.06
N ILE A 65 9.87 -16.37 -22.52
CA ILE A 65 11.14 -17.06 -22.22
C ILE A 65 11.97 -17.34 -23.49
N SER A 66 11.41 -17.08 -24.68
CA SER A 66 11.99 -17.33 -26.00
C SER A 66 13.28 -16.55 -26.29
N ASN A 67 13.57 -15.48 -25.55
CA ASN A 67 14.73 -14.60 -25.81
C ASN A 67 15.90 -14.79 -24.84
N ILE A 68 15.88 -15.81 -23.97
CA ILE A 68 17.04 -16.12 -23.13
C ILE A 68 18.04 -16.91 -23.98
N ILE A 69 18.98 -16.18 -24.58
CA ILE A 69 20.16 -16.77 -25.22
C ILE A 69 20.95 -17.51 -24.13
N ARG A 70 20.90 -18.84 -24.14
CA ARG A 70 21.83 -19.67 -23.35
C ARG A 70 23.23 -19.46 -23.92
N VAL A 71 24.01 -18.57 -23.31
CA VAL A 71 25.47 -18.56 -23.49
C VAL A 71 26.02 -19.81 -22.81
N ASN A 72 26.16 -20.88 -23.57
CA ASN A 72 26.84 -22.08 -23.11
C ASN A 72 27.77 -22.59 -24.21
N GLN A 73 28.79 -21.80 -24.52
CA GLN A 73 30.04 -22.26 -25.13
C GLN A 73 31.19 -21.33 -24.72
N LEU A 74 31.84 -21.68 -23.63
CA LEU A 74 33.28 -21.49 -23.47
C LEU A 74 33.87 -22.90 -23.37
N LYS A 75 34.16 -23.47 -24.53
CA LYS A 75 35.23 -24.47 -24.68
C LYS A 75 36.46 -23.67 -25.10
N ASP A 76 37.49 -23.64 -24.27
CA ASP A 76 38.75 -24.39 -24.41
C ASP A 76 39.66 -24.05 -23.23
#